data_AF-D7AUM9-F1
#
_entry.id   AF-D7AUM9-F1
#
_cell.length_a   1.000
_cell.length_b   1.000
_cell.length_c   1.000
_cell.angle_alpha   90.00
_cell.angle_beta   90.00
_cell.angle_gamma   90.00
#
_symmetry.space_group_name_H-M   'P 1'
#
loop_
_entity.id
_entity.type
_entity.pdbx_description
1 polymer ?
#
loop_
_entity_poly.entity_id
_entity_poly.type
_entity_poly.pdbx_seq_one_letter_code
_entity_poly.pdbx_strand_id
1 'polypeptide(L)'
;MRHFVGFLSGLILGPLLVLLAGWAFTHLRGLHAVGLGALQGSGPLAVAGLVGMGLLVAMVAVPPRLTPMLPLGAALAVGSLSGLAVWRMYLLERLPQLPGTEGALVLLPLGVFVPLVVVLVAPVFVGQRWRREDDEGPTEEEEYFEGLYEDEPDPRGTRGAAESVPHTPRHRA
;
A
#
# COMPACT_ATOMS: atom_id res chain seq x y z
N MET A 1 13.67 0.46 -9.05
CA MET A 1 13.61 1.66 -8.18
C MET A 1 12.32 1.76 -7.36
N ARG A 2 11.12 1.60 -7.95
CA ARG A 2 9.83 1.72 -7.23
C ARG A 2 9.73 0.93 -5.91
N HIS A 3 10.23 -0.30 -5.88
CA HIS A 3 10.20 -1.17 -4.69
C HIS A 3 11.04 -0.61 -3.53
N PHE A 4 12.20 -0.04 -3.83
CA PHE A 4 13.07 0.57 -2.83
C PHE A 4 12.46 1.85 -2.26
N VAL A 5 11.93 2.71 -3.14
CA VAL A 5 11.23 3.94 -2.72
C VAL A 5 9.99 3.60 -1.88
N GLY A 6 9.21 2.61 -2.31
CA GLY A 6 8.07 2.10 -1.54
C GLY A 6 8.49 1.57 -0.17
N PHE A 7 9.56 0.78 -0.10
CA PHE A 7 10.09 0.29 1.18
C PHE A 7 10.47 1.43 2.13
N LEU A 8 11.23 2.42 1.65
CA LEU A 8 11.69 3.54 2.46
C LEU A 8 10.52 4.43 2.91
N SER A 9 9.55 4.69 2.02
CA SER A 9 8.34 5.43 2.39
C SER A 9 7.49 4.67 3.41
N GLY A 10 7.40 3.35 3.28
CA GLY A 10 6.80 2.47 4.28
C GLY A 10 7.50 2.58 5.64
N LEU A 11 8.83 2.57 5.66
CA LEU A 11 9.62 2.69 6.90
C LEU A 11 9.36 4.01 7.63
N ILE A 12 9.14 5.10 6.90
CA ILE A 12 8.76 6.40 7.47
C ILE A 12 7.28 6.42 7.90
N LEU A 13 6.42 5.75 7.12
CA LEU A 13 5.00 5.69 7.39
C LEU A 13 4.68 4.96 8.70
N GLY A 14 5.38 3.88 9.02
CA GLY A 14 5.12 3.11 10.24
C GLY A 14 5.17 3.94 11.54
N PRO A 15 6.27 4.66 11.82
CA PRO A 15 6.37 5.55 12.97
C PRO A 15 5.32 6.68 12.95
N LEU A 16 4.98 7.21 11.78
CA LEU A 16 3.91 8.22 11.64
C LEU A 16 2.56 7.66 12.07
N LEU A 17 2.22 6.43 11.67
CA LEU A 17 0.97 5.77 12.10
C LEU A 17 0.93 5.57 13.62
N VAL A 18 2.06 5.15 14.22
CA VAL A 18 2.17 4.97 15.67
C VAL A 18 2.00 6.29 16.43
N LEU A 19 2.68 7.35 15.98
CA LEU A 19 2.58 8.68 16.58
C LEU A 19 1.19 9.28 16.42
N LEU A 20 0.57 9.14 15.25
CA LEU A 20 -0.78 9.63 14.99
C LEU A 20 -1.82 8.92 15.88
N ALA A 21 -1.71 7.61 16.03
CA ALA A 21 -2.56 6.83 16.93
C ALA A 21 -2.34 7.24 18.40
N GLY A 22 -1.09 7.41 18.81
CA GLY A 22 -0.74 7.89 20.15
C GLY A 22 -1.29 9.29 20.43
N TRP A 23 -1.20 10.20 19.47
CA TRP A 23 -1.74 11.55 19.57
C TRP A 23 -3.28 11.55 19.69
N ALA A 24 -3.97 10.75 18.86
CA ALA A 24 -5.42 10.64 18.93
C ALA A 24 -5.87 10.03 20.27
N PHE A 25 -5.15 9.02 20.76
CA PHE A 25 -5.43 8.39 22.04
C PHE A 25 -5.28 9.36 23.22
N THR A 26 -4.22 10.17 23.28
CA THR A 26 -4.06 11.16 24.36
C THR A 26 -5.15 12.22 24.35
N HIS A 27 -5.59 12.67 23.17
CA HIS A 27 -6.68 13.63 23.04
C HIS A 27 -8.01 13.04 23.50
N LEU A 28 -8.36 11.85 23.05
CA LEU A 28 -9.61 11.17 23.45
C LEU A 28 -9.61 10.84 24.94
N ARG A 29 -8.47 10.39 25.48
CA ARG A 29 -8.32 10.13 26.92
C ARG A 29 -8.45 11.40 27.74
N GLY A 30 -7.87 12.51 27.27
CA GLY A 30 -8.00 13.83 27.91
C GLY A 30 -9.45 14.30 27.96
N LEU A 31 -10.20 14.20 26.86
CA LEU A 31 -11.63 14.54 26.82
C LEU A 31 -12.44 13.68 27.79
N HIS A 32 -12.18 12.37 27.78
CA HIS A 32 -12.86 11.44 28.68
C HIS A 32 -12.59 11.77 30.16
N ALA A 33 -11.37 12.18 30.51
CA ALA A 33 -11.02 12.56 31.88
C ALA A 33 -11.77 13.80 32.39
N VAL A 34 -12.20 14.69 31.50
CA VAL A 34 -12.99 15.89 31.84
C VAL A 34 -14.50 15.65 31.64
N GLY A 35 -14.91 14.40 31.37
CA GLY A 35 -16.31 14.03 31.17
C GLY A 35 -16.93 14.51 29.85
N LEU A 36 -16.11 14.91 28.88
CA LEU A 36 -16.56 15.34 27.56
C LEU A 36 -16.68 14.16 26.59
N GLY A 37 -17.66 14.23 25.70
CA GLY A 37 -17.86 13.24 24.64
C GLY A 37 -16.88 13.41 23.47
N ALA A 38 -16.73 12.36 22.66
CA ALA A 38 -15.82 12.35 21.49
C ALA A 38 -16.20 13.36 20.38
N LEU A 39 -17.41 13.91 20.40
CA LEU A 39 -17.86 14.94 19.46
C LEU A 39 -17.77 16.37 20.02
N GLN A 40 -17.26 16.52 21.23
CA GLN A 40 -17.10 17.82 21.90
C GLN A 40 -15.62 18.24 21.91
N GLY A 41 -15.38 19.56 21.93
CA GLY A 41 -14.04 20.12 21.98
C GLY A 41 -13.15 19.67 20.81
N SER A 42 -11.97 19.13 21.12
CA SER A 42 -11.00 18.60 20.14
C SER A 42 -11.30 17.17 19.67
N GLY A 43 -12.37 16.54 20.17
CA GLY A 43 -12.72 15.15 19.87
C GLY A 43 -12.95 14.85 18.39
N PRO A 44 -13.71 15.69 17.65
CA PRO A 44 -13.89 15.50 16.22
C PRO A 44 -12.58 15.47 15.43
N LEU A 45 -11.58 16.25 15.84
CA LEU A 45 -10.26 16.27 15.20
C LEU A 45 -9.51 14.96 15.44
N ALA A 46 -9.57 14.41 16.65
CA ALA A 46 -8.96 13.12 16.97
C ALA A 46 -9.63 11.98 16.18
N VAL A 47 -10.96 11.99 16.08
CA VAL A 47 -11.72 11.03 15.28
C VAL A 47 -11.38 11.15 13.79
N ALA A 48 -11.34 12.38 13.25
CA ALA A 48 -10.96 12.62 11.86
C ALA A 48 -9.53 12.13 11.58
N GLY A 49 -8.59 12.32 12.51
CA GLY A 49 -7.23 11.80 12.42
C GLY A 49 -7.20 10.26 12.33
N LEU A 50 -7.98 9.57 13.16
CA LEU A 50 -8.10 8.11 13.13
C LEU A 50 -8.75 7.59 11.84
N VAL A 51 -9.79 8.28 11.35
CA VAL A 51 -10.42 7.96 10.07
C VAL A 51 -9.42 8.15 8.92
N GLY A 52 -8.70 9.27 8.91
CA GLY A 52 -7.64 9.54 7.94
C GLY A 52 -6.54 8.48 7.97
N MET A 53 -6.13 8.04 9.16
CA MET A 53 -5.20 6.93 9.35
C MET A 53 -5.72 5.64 8.72
N GLY A 54 -6.98 5.27 8.99
CA GLY A 54 -7.61 4.08 8.42
C GLY A 54 -7.70 4.12 6.90
N LEU A 55 -8.06 5.28 6.34
CA LEU A 55 -8.07 5.49 4.88
C LEU A 55 -6.67 5.37 4.28
N LEU A 56 -5.64 5.91 4.93
CA LEU A 56 -4.26 5.79 4.48
C LEU A 56 -3.82 4.32 4.47
N VAL A 57 -4.09 3.59 5.54
CA VAL A 57 -3.81 2.15 5.62
C VAL A 57 -4.55 1.39 4.52
N ALA A 58 -5.82 1.70 4.28
CA ALA A 58 -6.58 1.08 3.19
C ALA A 58 -5.98 1.39 1.81
N MET A 59 -5.61 2.65 1.56
CA MET A 59 -4.96 3.07 0.31
C MET A 59 -3.63 2.38 0.09
N VAL A 60 -2.91 2.01 1.15
CA VAL A 60 -1.63 1.29 1.07
C VAL A 60 -1.86 -0.22 0.92
N ALA A 61 -2.84 -0.76 1.62
CA ALA A 61 -3.07 -2.20 1.74
C ALA A 61 -3.98 -2.79 0.66
N VAL A 62 -4.82 -2.01 -0.04
CA VAL A 62 -5.86 -2.53 -0.96
C VAL A 62 -5.53 -2.41 -2.46
N PRO A 63 -5.06 -1.27 -2.99
CA PRO A 63 -4.83 -1.10 -4.43
C PRO A 63 -3.72 -2.01 -4.97
N PRO A 64 -3.91 -2.68 -6.12
CA PRO A 64 -2.89 -3.56 -6.71
C PRO A 64 -1.73 -2.79 -7.33
N ARG A 65 -1.95 -1.51 -7.70
CA ARG A 65 -0.98 -0.67 -8.41
C ARG A 65 0.17 -0.16 -7.54
N LEU A 66 0.06 -0.25 -6.21
CA LEU A 66 1.11 0.15 -5.29
C LEU A 66 2.07 -1.00 -5.02
N THR A 67 3.37 -0.68 -4.95
CA THR A 67 4.39 -1.70 -4.69
C THR A 67 4.14 -2.41 -3.36
N PRO A 68 4.23 -3.75 -3.30
CA PRO A 68 4.00 -4.51 -2.05
C PRO A 68 5.05 -4.19 -0.97
N MET A 69 6.15 -3.54 -1.33
CA MET A 69 7.21 -3.13 -0.39
C MET A 69 6.82 -1.97 0.54
N LEU A 70 5.87 -1.12 0.14
CA LEU A 70 5.40 -0.02 0.99
C LEU A 70 4.64 -0.51 2.22
N PRO A 71 3.58 -1.32 2.09
CA PRO A 71 2.90 -1.89 3.26
C PRO A 71 3.86 -2.76 4.08
N LEU A 72 4.79 -3.49 3.46
CA LEU A 72 5.82 -4.26 4.18
C LEU A 72 6.76 -3.37 5.02
N GLY A 73 7.29 -2.29 4.46
CA GLY A 73 8.15 -1.36 5.19
C GLY A 73 7.45 -0.76 6.41
N ALA A 74 6.17 -0.41 6.26
CA ALA A 74 5.34 0.07 7.36
C ALA A 74 5.09 -1.04 8.40
N ALA A 75 4.79 -2.27 7.98
CA ALA A 75 4.61 -3.42 8.87
C ALA A 75 5.87 -3.70 9.69
N LEU A 76 7.05 -3.67 9.08
CA LEU A 76 8.33 -3.90 9.76
C LEU A 76 8.62 -2.79 10.77
N ALA A 77 8.37 -1.53 10.43
CA ALA A 77 8.56 -0.43 11.37
C ALA A 77 7.59 -0.51 12.56
N VAL A 78 6.29 -0.68 12.31
CA VAL A 78 5.29 -0.80 13.39
C VAL A 78 5.53 -2.07 14.23
N GLY A 79 5.84 -3.19 13.59
CA GLY A 79 6.11 -4.47 14.23
C GLY A 79 7.40 -4.45 15.06
N SER A 80 8.46 -3.83 14.56
CA SER A 80 9.71 -3.67 15.31
C SER A 80 9.53 -2.74 16.50
N LEU A 81 8.81 -1.63 16.38
CA LEU A 81 8.47 -0.76 17.51
C LEU A 81 7.64 -1.51 18.55
N SER A 82 6.65 -2.29 18.13
CA SER A 82 5.81 -3.08 19.04
C SER A 82 6.61 -4.17 19.76
N GLY A 83 7.46 -4.90 19.03
CA GLY A 83 8.35 -5.91 19.60
C GLY A 83 9.39 -5.31 20.55
N LEU A 84 9.94 -4.14 20.19
CA LEU A 84 10.89 -3.43 21.03
C LEU A 84 10.24 -2.91 22.32
N ALA A 85 8.99 -2.45 22.25
CA ALA A 85 8.24 -2.04 23.43
C ALA A 85 8.05 -3.19 24.43
N VAL A 86 7.79 -4.40 23.93
CA VAL A 86 7.64 -5.59 24.78
C VAL A 86 8.99 -6.06 25.33
N TRP A 87 10.05 -6.03 24.52
CA TRP A 87 11.35 -6.58 24.93
C TRP A 87 12.20 -5.59 25.74
N ARG A 88 12.26 -4.33 25.30
CA ARG A 88 13.18 -3.30 25.80
C ARG A 88 12.58 -1.90 25.69
N MET A 89 11.49 -1.66 26.40
CA MET A 89 10.76 -0.38 26.41
C MET A 89 11.66 0.84 26.67
N TYR A 90 12.63 0.72 27.55
CA TYR A 90 13.58 1.79 27.92
C TYR A 90 14.36 2.37 26.72
N LEU A 91 14.45 1.67 25.59
CA LEU A 91 15.08 2.17 24.38
C LEU A 91 14.17 3.18 23.64
N LEU A 92 12.86 2.94 23.67
CA LEU A 92 11.88 3.83 23.06
C LEU A 92 11.68 5.11 23.87
N GLU A 93 11.79 5.02 25.20
CA GLU A 93 11.70 6.17 26.11
C GLU A 93 12.84 7.19 25.91
N ARG A 94 13.95 6.77 25.29
CA ARG A 94 15.09 7.64 24.97
C ARG A 94 14.95 8.40 23.65
N LEU A 95 13.92 8.11 22.87
CA LEU A 95 13.67 8.81 21.63
C LEU A 95 13.20 10.25 21.91
N PRO A 96 13.44 11.18 20.98
CA PRO A 96 12.94 12.55 21.13
C PRO A 96 11.42 12.56 21.30
N GLN A 97 10.94 13.38 22.24
CA GLN A 97 9.52 13.55 22.48
C GLN A 97 8.89 14.31 21.31
N LEU A 98 7.96 13.64 20.62
CA LEU A 98 7.18 14.17 19.52
C LEU A 98 5.69 14.13 19.92
N PRO A 99 4.83 14.91 19.26
CA PRO A 99 3.39 14.79 19.46
C PRO A 99 2.92 13.34 19.30
N GLY A 100 2.26 12.82 20.35
CA GLY A 100 1.74 11.45 20.36
C GLY A 100 2.68 10.38 20.92
N THR A 101 3.93 10.69 21.29
CA THR A 101 4.84 9.70 21.89
C THR A 101 4.30 9.12 23.18
N GLU A 102 3.74 9.95 24.08
CA GLU A 102 3.17 9.47 25.35
C GLU A 102 2.07 8.44 25.13
N GLY A 103 1.14 8.70 24.21
CA GLY A 103 0.09 7.74 23.86
C GLY A 103 0.64 6.50 23.16
N ALA A 104 1.63 6.67 22.28
CA ALA A 104 2.27 5.55 21.59
C ALA A 104 2.97 4.61 22.58
N LEU A 105 3.69 5.15 23.58
CA LEU A 105 4.35 4.36 24.61
C LEU A 105 3.35 3.58 25.48
N VAL A 106 2.12 4.07 25.64
CA VAL A 106 1.03 3.33 26.30
C VAL A 106 0.47 2.24 25.38
N LEU A 107 0.27 2.54 24.09
CA LEU A 107 -0.40 1.64 23.13
C LEU A 107 0.49 0.49 22.63
N LEU A 108 1.79 0.74 22.42
CA LEU A 108 2.73 -0.23 21.89
C LEU A 108 2.81 -1.53 22.72
N PRO A 109 3.02 -1.51 24.05
CA PRO A 109 3.10 -2.74 24.84
C PRO A 109 1.76 -3.46 24.98
N LEU A 110 0.63 -2.78 24.73
CA LEU A 110 -0.70 -3.39 24.73
C LEU A 110 -0.97 -4.26 23.49
N GLY A 111 -0.10 -4.23 22.48
CA GLY A 111 -0.26 -5.03 21.26
C GLY A 111 -1.38 -4.55 20.33
N VAL A 112 -1.91 -3.33 20.52
CA VAL A 112 -3.00 -2.76 19.71
C VAL A 112 -2.63 -2.67 18.22
N PHE A 113 -1.34 -2.59 17.90
CA PHE A 113 -0.85 -2.53 16.53
C PHE A 113 -0.65 -3.91 15.86
N VAL A 114 -0.80 -5.02 16.57
CA VAL A 114 -0.63 -6.37 15.97
C VAL A 114 -1.59 -6.61 14.80
N PRO A 115 -2.91 -6.31 14.90
CA PRO A 115 -3.81 -6.45 13.76
C PRO A 115 -3.40 -5.58 12.57
N LEU A 116 -2.91 -4.36 12.83
CA LEU A 116 -2.41 -3.46 11.80
C LEU A 116 -1.20 -4.06 11.07
N VAL A 117 -0.25 -4.64 11.80
CA VAL A 117 0.91 -5.33 11.21
C VAL A 117 0.43 -6.48 10.32
N VAL A 118 -0.52 -7.30 10.77
CA VAL A 118 -1.07 -8.40 9.97
C VAL A 118 -1.69 -7.89 8.67
N VAL A 119 -2.51 -6.84 8.74
CA VAL A 119 -3.13 -6.20 7.56
C VAL A 119 -2.07 -5.65 6.60
N LEU A 120 -1.00 -5.04 7.11
CA LEU A 120 0.08 -4.48 6.30
C LEU A 120 1.02 -5.56 5.73
N VAL A 121 1.12 -6.74 6.32
CA VAL A 121 1.90 -7.85 5.74
C VAL A 121 1.09 -8.58 4.66
N ALA A 122 -0.24 -8.65 4.78
CA ALA A 122 -1.09 -9.41 3.86
C ALA A 122 -0.82 -9.17 2.35
N PRO A 123 -0.61 -7.92 1.86
CA PRO A 123 -0.33 -7.66 0.45
C PRO A 123 0.92 -8.34 -0.12
N VAL A 124 1.90 -8.67 0.74
CA VAL A 124 3.15 -9.32 0.34
C VAL A 124 2.88 -10.73 -0.20
N PHE A 125 1.84 -11.39 0.32
CA PHE A 125 1.44 -12.74 -0.08
C PHE A 125 0.50 -12.75 -1.30
N VAL A 126 0.07 -11.58 -1.78
CA VAL A 126 -0.80 -11.46 -2.95
C VAL A 126 0.06 -11.43 -4.22
N GLY A 127 0.22 -12.58 -4.88
CA GLY A 127 1.04 -12.75 -6.09
C GLY A 127 0.74 -11.75 -7.21
N GLN A 128 -0.52 -11.31 -7.33
CA GLN A 128 -0.96 -10.30 -8.32
C GLN A 128 -0.23 -8.96 -8.19
N ARG A 129 0.33 -8.62 -7.02
CA ARG A 129 1.08 -7.36 -6.84
C ARG A 129 2.53 -7.42 -7.26
N TRP A 130 3.04 -8.63 -7.46
CA TRP A 130 4.41 -8.87 -7.93
C TRP A 130 4.46 -9.00 -9.44
N ARG A 131 3.38 -9.51 -10.04
CA ARG A 131 3.20 -9.52 -11.47
C ARG A 131 2.94 -8.09 -11.92
N ARG A 132 3.86 -7.60 -12.73
CA ARG A 132 3.64 -6.44 -13.57
C ARG A 132 2.66 -6.91 -14.64
N GLU A 133 1.58 -6.16 -14.86
CA GLU A 133 0.87 -6.18 -16.15
C GLU A 133 1.89 -5.67 -17.18
N ASP A 134 2.83 -6.54 -17.56
CA ASP A 134 3.55 -6.44 -18.84
C ASP A 134 2.68 -7.04 -19.97
N ASP A 135 1.42 -7.40 -19.63
CA ASP A 135 0.33 -7.85 -20.52
C ASP A 135 -0.70 -6.73 -20.77
N GLU A 136 -0.37 -5.46 -20.54
CA GLU A 136 -0.80 -4.45 -21.52
C GLU A 136 0.17 -4.62 -22.71
N GLY A 137 -0.05 -5.70 -23.46
CA GLY A 137 0.28 -5.68 -24.90
C GLY A 137 -0.33 -4.42 -25.51
N PRO A 138 0.20 -3.94 -26.65
CA PRO A 138 -0.27 -2.71 -27.29
C PRO A 138 -1.79 -2.71 -27.18
N THR A 139 -2.32 -1.71 -26.47
CA THR A 139 -3.76 -1.62 -26.23
C THR A 139 -4.43 -1.89 -27.57
N GLU A 140 -5.53 -2.65 -27.62
CA GLU A 140 -6.21 -2.93 -28.91
C GLU A 140 -6.51 -1.63 -29.71
N GLU A 141 -6.45 -0.47 -29.07
CA GLU A 141 -6.40 0.85 -29.70
C GLU A 141 -5.15 1.09 -30.58
N GLU A 142 -3.93 0.73 -30.17
CA GLU A 142 -2.71 0.83 -30.98
C GLU A 142 -2.73 -0.14 -32.18
N GLU A 143 -3.22 -1.37 -32.01
CA GLU A 143 -3.44 -2.30 -33.14
C GLU A 143 -4.53 -1.82 -34.11
N TYR A 144 -5.56 -1.09 -33.61
CA TYR A 144 -6.61 -0.52 -34.46
C TYR A 144 -6.12 0.64 -35.34
N PHE A 145 -5.05 1.34 -34.94
CA PHE A 145 -4.42 2.38 -35.75
C PHE A 145 -3.30 1.87 -36.65
N GLU A 146 -2.59 0.80 -36.26
CA GLU A 146 -1.51 0.23 -37.09
C GLU A 146 -2.07 -0.43 -38.37
N GLY A 147 -3.29 -0.99 -38.31
CA GLY A 147 -4.01 -1.48 -39.49
C GLY A 147 -4.65 -0.40 -40.38
N LEU A 148 -4.62 0.88 -40.00
CA LEU A 148 -5.23 1.98 -40.80
C LEU A 148 -4.20 2.77 -41.62
N TYR A 149 -2.90 2.53 -41.43
CA TYR A 149 -1.80 3.17 -42.17
C TYR A 149 -1.01 2.21 -43.06
N GLU A 150 -1.32 0.90 -43.07
CA GLU A 150 -0.67 -0.09 -43.95
C GLU A 150 -1.31 -0.24 -45.35
N ASP A 151 -2.34 0.55 -45.68
CA ASP A 151 -2.96 0.57 -47.01
C ASP A 151 -2.46 1.73 -47.89
N GLU A 152 -1.15 1.87 -48.08
CA GLU A 152 -0.62 2.50 -49.30
C GLU A 152 -0.10 1.39 -50.24
N PRO A 153 -0.85 1.02 -51.30
CA PRO A 153 -0.36 0.06 -52.27
C PRO A 153 0.78 0.69 -53.07
N ASP A 154 2.02 0.27 -52.80
CA ASP A 154 3.18 0.57 -53.63
C ASP A 154 2.96 0.00 -55.05
N PRO A 155 2.78 0.81 -56.10
CA PRO A 155 2.48 0.32 -57.42
C PRO A 155 3.79 0.16 -58.20
N ARG A 156 4.66 -0.76 -57.78
CA ARG A 156 5.78 -1.27 -58.60
C ARG A 156 6.30 -2.60 -58.05
N GLY A 157 6.24 -3.62 -58.91
CA GLY A 157 6.52 -5.03 -58.61
C GLY A 157 7.83 -5.34 -57.88
N THR A 158 8.06 -6.56 -57.40
CA THR A 158 8.17 -7.77 -58.23
C THR A 158 8.37 -8.99 -57.32
N ARG A 159 7.71 -10.12 -57.63
CA ARG A 159 8.09 -11.53 -57.33
C ARG A 159 8.30 -11.99 -55.87
N GLY A 160 7.48 -12.96 -55.47
CA GLY A 160 7.86 -13.95 -54.44
C GLY A 160 6.67 -14.71 -53.88
N ALA A 161 6.34 -15.85 -54.48
CA ALA A 161 5.19 -16.70 -54.17
C ALA A 161 4.98 -16.98 -52.67
N ALA A 162 3.72 -16.86 -52.26
CA ALA A 162 3.20 -17.12 -50.94
C ALA A 162 3.34 -18.60 -50.53
N GLU A 163 3.89 -18.81 -49.34
CA GLU A 163 3.85 -20.07 -48.64
C GLU A 163 2.46 -20.20 -47.99
N SER A 164 1.56 -20.91 -48.68
CA SER A 164 0.23 -21.24 -48.15
C SER A 164 0.38 -22.32 -47.06
N VAL A 165 0.24 -21.94 -45.79
CA VAL A 165 0.10 -22.88 -44.69
C VAL A 165 -1.36 -23.38 -44.65
N PRO A 166 -1.64 -24.67 -44.89
CA PRO A 166 -3.01 -25.17 -44.84
C PRO A 166 -3.42 -25.48 -43.39
N HIS A 167 -4.41 -24.73 -42.89
CA HIS A 167 -5.15 -25.08 -41.68
C HIS A 167 -5.99 -26.34 -41.91
N THR A 168 -5.63 -27.45 -41.26
CA THR A 168 -6.53 -28.61 -41.11
C THR A 168 -7.28 -28.54 -39.78
N PRO A 169 -8.63 -28.51 -39.78
CA PRO A 169 -9.42 -28.70 -38.58
C PRO A 169 -9.64 -30.20 -38.32
N ARG A 170 -9.22 -30.71 -37.15
CA ARG A 170 -9.60 -32.05 -36.69
C ARG A 170 -10.66 -31.93 -35.59
N HIS A 171 -11.90 -32.20 -35.99
CA HIS A 171 -13.02 -32.48 -35.10
C HIS A 171 -12.79 -33.79 -34.32
N ARG A 172 -13.24 -33.78 -33.06
CA ARG A 172 -13.49 -34.96 -32.21
C ARG A 172 -14.66 -35.80 -32.77
N ALA A 173 -14.50 -37.12 -32.74
CA ALA A 173 -15.49 -38.10 -32.28
C ALA A 173 -14.72 -39.36 -31.86
#